data_AF-A0A0G1KF55-F1
#
_entry.id   AF-A0A0G1KF55-F1
#
_cell.length_a   1.000
_cell.length_b   1.000
_cell.length_c   1.000
_cell.angle_alpha   90.00
_cell.angle_beta   90.00
_cell.angle_gamma   90.00
#
_symmetry.space_group_name_H-M   'P 1'
#
loop_
_entity.id
_entity.type
_entity.pdbx_description
1 polymer ?
#
loop_
_entity_poly.entity_id
_entity_poly.type
_entity_poly.pdbx_seq_one_letter_code
_entity_poly.pdbx_strand_id
1 'polypeptide(L)'
;ATNNLKVDEASLTGESEPVSKTPEAIQKDALAAPEQRNMVFKGSNIVAGNGRAVVVATGQETVIGKIAVQISTIDSEIPLKANIRYLSRAIIAVVAVISAFLFVLGLIRGQDIVTIFTTVVSLAVSIIPEGLPIVITLVLATGVWRMSKRNALIKKLQAVEALQPVQVPTLTVHWADCPPDEVTVTVFVPLLSY
;
A
#
# COMPACT_ATOMS: atom_id res chain seq x y z
N ALA A 1 37.85 -7.40 -14.55
CA ALA A 1 38.82 -8.15 -13.72
C ALA A 1 38.40 -8.04 -12.27
N THR A 2 38.32 -9.15 -11.56
CA THR A 2 37.96 -9.22 -10.13
C THR A 2 39.03 -10.01 -9.39
N ASN A 3 39.31 -9.64 -8.15
CA ASN A 3 40.26 -10.33 -7.28
C ASN A 3 39.60 -10.55 -5.92
N ASN A 4 39.15 -11.80 -5.69
CA ASN A 4 38.44 -12.25 -4.49
C ASN A 4 37.29 -11.32 -4.05
N LEU A 5 36.51 -10.82 -5.02
CA LEU A 5 35.46 -9.84 -4.78
C LEU A 5 34.26 -10.50 -4.09
N LYS A 6 33.93 -10.05 -2.88
CA LYS A 6 32.74 -10.44 -2.12
C LYS A 6 31.85 -9.23 -1.89
N VAL A 7 30.56 -9.43 -2.11
CA VAL A 7 29.55 -8.36 -2.07
C VAL A 7 28.41 -8.77 -1.15
N ASP A 8 28.01 -7.87 -0.27
CA ASP A 8 26.82 -7.98 0.56
C ASP A 8 25.60 -7.48 -0.23
N GLU A 9 24.67 -8.39 -0.49
CA GLU A 9 23.44 -8.15 -1.25
C GLU A 9 22.18 -8.21 -0.37
N ALA A 10 22.32 -8.06 0.96
CA ALA A 10 21.21 -8.09 1.91
C ALA A 10 20.12 -7.05 1.56
N SER A 11 20.51 -5.88 1.06
CA SER A 11 19.57 -4.84 0.62
C SER A 11 18.62 -5.27 -0.50
N LEU A 12 19.01 -6.27 -1.32
CA LEU A 12 18.22 -6.76 -2.45
C LEU A 12 17.55 -8.11 -2.14
N THR A 13 18.23 -8.98 -1.41
CA THR A 13 17.82 -10.37 -1.17
C THR A 13 17.22 -10.61 0.21
N GLY A 14 17.56 -9.76 1.19
CA GLY A 14 17.28 -10.00 2.61
C GLY A 14 18.27 -10.93 3.29
N GLU A 15 19.19 -11.56 2.55
CA GLU A 15 20.17 -12.51 3.09
C GLU A 15 21.47 -11.80 3.43
N SER A 16 21.98 -12.00 4.64
CA SER A 16 23.20 -11.33 5.14
C SER A 16 24.51 -12.03 4.73
N GLU A 17 24.43 -13.18 4.05
CA GLU A 17 25.63 -13.92 3.64
C GLU A 17 26.32 -13.26 2.44
N PRO A 18 27.61 -12.88 2.53
CA PRO A 18 28.32 -12.25 1.42
C PRO A 18 28.50 -13.18 0.21
N VAL A 19 28.10 -12.72 -0.97
CA VAL A 19 28.17 -13.48 -2.22
C VAL A 19 29.49 -13.22 -2.95
N SER A 20 30.16 -14.29 -3.38
CA SER A 20 31.40 -14.20 -4.17
C SER A 20 31.12 -13.96 -5.65
N LYS A 21 31.80 -12.97 -6.25
CA LYS A 21 31.58 -12.54 -7.64
C LYS A 21 32.69 -13.01 -8.58
N THR A 22 32.31 -13.50 -9.76
CA THR A 22 33.23 -14.02 -10.79
C THR A 22 33.06 -13.26 -12.10
N PRO A 23 34.12 -13.08 -12.91
CA PRO A 23 34.03 -12.37 -14.18
C PRO A 23 33.52 -13.25 -15.32
N GLU A 24 33.24 -14.53 -15.04
CA GLU A 24 32.85 -15.53 -16.02
C GLU A 24 31.48 -15.22 -16.61
N ALA A 25 31.31 -15.49 -17.90
CA ALA A 25 30.03 -15.32 -18.56
C ALA A 25 29.02 -16.34 -17.99
N ILE A 26 27.84 -15.86 -17.60
CA ILE A 26 26.74 -16.71 -17.21
C ILE A 26 26.26 -17.47 -18.46
N GLN A 27 26.19 -18.80 -18.37
CA GLN A 27 25.80 -19.68 -19.47
C GLN A 27 24.28 -19.94 -19.54
N LYS A 28 23.53 -19.59 -18.48
CA LYS A 28 22.08 -19.76 -18.42
C LYS A 28 21.36 -18.45 -18.73
N ASP A 29 20.40 -18.51 -19.64
CA ASP A 29 19.48 -17.40 -19.88
C ASP A 29 18.49 -17.26 -18.70
N ALA A 30 18.15 -16.01 -18.38
CA ALA A 30 17.11 -15.64 -17.40
C ALA A 30 17.33 -16.09 -15.94
N LEU A 31 18.57 -16.02 -15.42
CA LEU A 31 18.80 -16.16 -13.97
C LEU A 31 18.17 -15.00 -13.18
N ALA A 32 17.64 -15.32 -11.99
CA ALA A 32 17.19 -14.31 -11.04
C ALA A 32 18.37 -13.43 -10.61
N ALA A 33 18.11 -12.16 -10.26
CA ALA A 33 19.17 -11.21 -9.89
C ALA A 33 20.18 -11.76 -8.85
N PRO A 34 19.78 -12.46 -7.76
CA PRO A 34 20.72 -12.98 -6.77
C PRO A 34 21.67 -14.07 -7.31
N GLU A 35 21.27 -14.77 -8.37
CA GLU A 35 22.04 -15.87 -8.96
C GLU A 35 23.10 -15.37 -9.95
N GLN A 36 23.06 -14.09 -10.32
CA GLN A 36 23.96 -13.49 -11.30
C GLN A 36 25.31 -13.11 -10.66
N ARG A 37 26.22 -14.08 -10.59
CA ARG A 37 27.55 -13.93 -9.96
C ARG A 37 28.52 -13.01 -10.71
N ASN A 38 28.25 -12.66 -11.96
CA ASN A 38 29.05 -11.71 -12.74
C ASN A 38 28.53 -10.27 -12.73
N MET A 39 27.44 -10.01 -11.99
CA MET A 39 26.83 -8.70 -11.85
C MET A 39 26.96 -8.17 -10.42
N VAL A 40 27.01 -6.85 -10.28
CA VAL A 40 26.98 -6.13 -9.01
C VAL A 40 25.79 -5.20 -9.03
N PHE A 41 24.97 -5.22 -7.98
CA PHE A 41 23.70 -4.50 -7.94
C PHE A 41 23.80 -3.17 -7.20
N LYS A 42 22.94 -2.22 -7.56
CA LYS A 42 22.83 -0.96 -6.83
C LYS A 42 22.38 -1.24 -5.40
N GLY A 43 23.04 -0.66 -4.40
CA GLY A 43 22.69 -0.82 -2.98
C GLY A 43 23.39 -1.99 -2.26
N SER A 44 24.24 -2.73 -2.97
CA SER A 44 25.12 -3.75 -2.38
C SER A 44 26.45 -3.15 -1.94
N ASN A 45 27.06 -3.67 -0.86
CA ASN A 45 28.34 -3.18 -0.34
C ASN A 45 29.49 -4.18 -0.63
N ILE A 46 30.69 -3.68 -0.91
CA ILE A 46 31.87 -4.55 -1.10
C ILE A 46 32.43 -4.90 0.26
N VAL A 47 32.42 -6.19 0.61
CA VAL A 47 32.90 -6.69 1.91
C VAL A 47 34.38 -7.05 1.83
N ALA A 48 34.83 -7.57 0.69
CA ALA A 48 36.23 -7.96 0.50
C ALA A 48 36.63 -7.94 -0.97
N GLY A 49 37.93 -7.78 -1.22
CA GLY A 49 38.52 -7.81 -2.55
C GLY A 49 38.32 -6.54 -3.35
N ASN A 50 38.67 -6.59 -4.63
CA ASN A 50 38.52 -5.47 -5.55
C ASN A 50 38.18 -5.96 -6.97
N GLY A 51 37.56 -5.09 -7.76
CA GLY A 51 37.22 -5.42 -9.13
C GLY A 51 36.90 -4.19 -9.95
N ARG A 52 36.90 -4.37 -11.27
CA ARG A 52 36.40 -3.40 -12.25
C ARG A 52 35.15 -3.96 -12.89
N ALA A 53 34.10 -3.14 -12.94
CA ALA A 53 32.82 -3.46 -13.54
C ALA A 53 32.44 -2.39 -14.57
N VAL A 54 31.61 -2.77 -15.53
CA VAL A 54 30.98 -1.86 -16.48
C VAL A 54 29.58 -1.55 -15.97
N VAL A 55 29.19 -0.28 -16.00
CA VAL A 55 27.83 0.13 -15.61
C VAL A 55 26.87 -0.26 -16.74
N VAL A 56 25.98 -1.22 -16.46
CA VAL A 56 24.98 -1.71 -17.42
C VAL A 56 23.61 -1.06 -17.24
N ALA A 57 23.32 -0.53 -16.05
CA ALA A 57 22.06 0.14 -15.73
C ALA A 57 22.25 1.20 -14.63
N THR A 58 21.47 2.28 -14.70
CA THR A 58 21.46 3.36 -13.71
C THR A 58 20.02 3.79 -13.40
N GLY A 59 19.82 4.49 -12.29
CA GLY A 59 18.50 5.02 -11.93
C GLY A 59 17.41 3.95 -11.78
N GLN A 60 16.27 4.16 -12.45
CA GLN A 60 15.10 3.28 -12.42
C GLN A 60 15.32 1.97 -13.20
N GLU A 61 16.30 1.90 -14.10
CA GLU A 61 16.61 0.69 -14.84
C GLU A 61 17.39 -0.36 -14.03
N THR A 62 17.88 0.02 -12.84
CA THR A 62 18.50 -0.94 -11.90
C THR A 62 17.45 -1.87 -11.30
N VAL A 63 17.86 -3.06 -10.83
CA VAL A 63 16.93 -4.04 -10.22
C VAL A 63 16.13 -3.41 -9.06
N ILE A 64 16.81 -2.75 -8.11
CA ILE A 64 16.14 -2.01 -7.02
C ILE A 64 15.28 -0.86 -7.57
N GLY A 65 15.72 -0.20 -8.65
CA GLY A 65 14.94 0.85 -9.31
C GLY A 65 13.61 0.35 -9.87
N LYS A 66 13.62 -0.81 -10.54
CA LYS A 66 12.43 -1.46 -11.09
C LYS A 66 11.46 -1.88 -9.98
N ILE A 67 11.98 -2.46 -8.89
CA ILE A 67 11.19 -2.81 -7.71
C ILE A 67 10.56 -1.54 -7.09
N ALA A 68 11.33 -0.46 -6.94
CA ALA A 68 10.82 0.80 -6.38
C ALA A 68 9.69 1.40 -7.24
N VAL A 69 9.81 1.36 -8.57
CA VAL A 69 8.76 1.81 -9.49
C VAL A 69 7.52 0.92 -9.38
N GLN A 70 7.70 -0.40 -9.34
CA GLN A 70 6.61 -1.36 -9.18
C GLN A 70 5.87 -1.15 -7.85
N ILE A 71 6.58 -0.93 -6.74
CA ILE A 71 5.94 -0.64 -5.45
C ILE A 71 5.21 0.70 -5.49
N SER A 72 5.79 1.73 -6.11
CA SER A 72 5.17 3.06 -6.19
C SER A 72 3.89 3.11 -7.01
N THR A 73 3.70 2.16 -7.93
CA THR A 73 2.52 2.08 -8.82
C THR A 73 1.38 1.27 -8.21
N ILE A 74 1.60 0.59 -7.07
CA ILE A 74 0.55 -0.08 -6.30
C ILE A 74 -0.19 0.99 -5.48
N ASP A 75 -1.04 1.77 -6.14
CA ASP A 75 -1.99 2.65 -5.45
C ASP A 75 -3.19 1.79 -5.01
N SER A 76 -3.07 1.21 -3.81
CA SER A 76 -4.17 0.43 -3.23
C SER A 76 -5.26 1.40 -2.77
N GLU A 77 -6.38 1.48 -3.50
CA GLU A 77 -7.57 2.15 -3.01
C GLU A 77 -7.99 1.52 -1.67
N ILE A 78 -7.92 2.32 -0.62
CA ILE A 78 -8.11 1.86 0.75
C ILE A 78 -9.61 1.70 1.03
N PRO A 79 -10.07 0.59 1.65
CA PRO A 79 -11.48 0.18 1.73
C PRO A 79 -12.49 1.25 2.17
N LEU A 80 -12.15 2.18 3.05
CA LEU A 80 -13.05 3.18 3.62
C LEU A 80 -13.43 4.22 2.59
N LYS A 81 -12.49 4.61 1.71
CA LYS A 81 -12.80 5.52 0.59
C LYS A 81 -13.82 4.89 -0.36
N ALA A 82 -13.70 3.58 -0.61
CA ALA A 82 -14.66 2.84 -1.43
C ALA A 82 -16.04 2.75 -0.76
N ASN A 83 -16.08 2.44 0.53
CA ASN A 83 -17.32 2.35 1.31
C ASN A 83 -18.05 3.71 1.41
N ILE A 84 -17.33 4.81 1.61
CA ILE A 84 -17.90 6.16 1.61
C ILE A 84 -18.51 6.47 0.24
N ARG A 85 -17.81 6.15 -0.85
CA ARG A 85 -18.31 6.39 -2.21
C ARG A 85 -19.60 5.61 -2.47
N TYR A 86 -19.71 4.37 -1.97
CA TYR A 86 -20.93 3.59 -2.05
C TYR A 86 -22.08 4.23 -1.27
N LEU A 87 -21.84 4.62 -0.01
CA LEU A 87 -22.84 5.29 0.82
C LEU A 87 -23.32 6.61 0.19
N SER A 88 -22.40 7.45 -0.28
CA SER A 88 -22.73 8.70 -0.96
C SER A 88 -23.59 8.45 -2.21
N ARG A 89 -23.25 7.42 -3.00
CA ARG A 89 -24.01 7.10 -4.21
C ARG A 89 -25.40 6.55 -3.90
N ALA A 90 -25.54 5.77 -2.83
CA ALA A 90 -26.82 5.29 -2.34
C ALA A 90 -27.72 6.44 -1.87
N ILE A 91 -27.18 7.38 -1.07
CA ILE A 91 -27.92 8.57 -0.62
C ILE A 91 -28.37 9.40 -1.82
N ILE A 92 -27.48 9.69 -2.77
CA ILE A 92 -27.80 10.45 -3.97
C ILE A 92 -28.92 9.76 -4.78
N ALA A 93 -28.86 8.43 -4.93
CA ALA A 93 -29.89 7.68 -5.65
C ALA A 93 -31.26 7.80 -4.96
N VAL A 94 -31.31 7.66 -3.63
CA VAL A 94 -32.56 7.79 -2.86
C VAL A 94 -33.12 9.22 -2.96
N VAL A 95 -32.26 10.23 -2.78
CA VAL A 95 -32.65 11.66 -2.87
C VAL A 95 -33.16 11.99 -4.27
N ALA A 96 -32.51 11.47 -5.32
CA ALA A 96 -32.95 11.67 -6.70
C ALA A 96 -34.35 11.08 -6.96
N VAL A 97 -34.63 9.88 -6.45
CA VAL A 97 -35.96 9.24 -6.57
C VAL A 97 -37.03 10.06 -5.86
N ILE A 98 -36.77 10.48 -4.61
CA ILE A 98 -37.72 11.31 -3.84
C ILE A 98 -37.94 12.66 -4.53
N SER A 99 -36.87 13.27 -5.03
CA SER A 99 -36.91 14.57 -5.73
C SER A 99 -37.73 14.49 -7.00
N ALA A 100 -37.53 13.45 -7.82
CA ALA A 100 -38.33 13.20 -9.02
C ALA A 100 -39.81 12.97 -8.68
N PHE A 101 -40.08 12.19 -7.63
CA PHE A 101 -41.44 11.93 -7.16
C PHE A 101 -42.17 13.22 -6.71
N LEU A 102 -41.51 14.06 -5.91
CA LEU A 102 -42.05 15.36 -5.49
C LEU A 102 -42.26 16.32 -6.66
N PHE A 103 -41.35 16.32 -7.63
CA PHE A 103 -41.46 17.15 -8.83
C PHE A 103 -42.70 16.76 -9.65
N VAL A 104 -42.92 15.47 -9.88
CA VAL A 104 -44.12 14.96 -10.59
C VAL A 104 -45.40 15.29 -9.82
N LEU A 105 -45.41 15.13 -8.49
CA LEU A 105 -46.55 15.50 -7.65
C LEU A 105 -46.88 17.00 -7.72
N GLY A 106 -45.85 17.85 -7.75
CA GLY A 106 -46.02 19.30 -7.89
C GLY A 106 -46.65 19.68 -9.23
N LEU A 107 -46.23 19.03 -10.31
CA LEU A 107 -46.80 19.24 -11.65
C LEU A 107 -48.27 18.82 -11.73
N ILE A 108 -48.62 17.66 -11.15
CA ILE A 108 -50.01 17.19 -11.12
C ILE A 108 -50.91 18.14 -10.31
N ARG A 109 -50.36 18.81 -9.29
CA ARG A 109 -51.07 19.83 -8.50
C ARG A 109 -51.19 21.18 -9.19
N GLY A 110 -50.61 21.37 -10.38
CA GLY A 110 -50.64 22.63 -11.11
C GLY A 110 -49.84 23.76 -10.43
N GLN A 111 -48.85 23.41 -9.60
CA GLN A 111 -47.96 24.40 -8.99
C GLN A 111 -47.02 24.99 -10.03
N ASP A 112 -46.59 26.24 -9.82
CA ASP A 112 -45.62 26.89 -10.69
C ASP A 112 -44.27 26.14 -10.67
N ILE A 113 -43.69 25.93 -11.85
CA ILE A 113 -42.48 25.12 -12.06
C ILE A 113 -41.31 25.67 -11.24
N VAL A 114 -41.20 27.00 -11.15
CA VAL A 114 -40.13 27.67 -10.38
C VAL A 114 -40.26 27.34 -8.89
N THR A 115 -41.48 27.31 -8.36
CA THR A 115 -41.76 27.02 -6.95
C THR A 115 -41.45 25.55 -6.60
N ILE A 116 -41.85 24.62 -7.47
CA ILE A 116 -41.57 23.18 -7.31
C ILE A 116 -40.05 22.96 -7.34
N PHE A 117 -39.37 23.52 -8.33
CA PHE A 117 -37.92 23.37 -8.50
C PHE A 117 -37.16 23.88 -7.27
N THR A 118 -37.49 25.08 -6.79
CA THR A 118 -36.82 25.69 -5.63
C THR A 118 -37.00 24.84 -4.37
N THR A 119 -38.18 24.25 -4.19
CA THR A 119 -38.49 23.39 -3.02
C THR A 119 -37.73 22.07 -3.09
N VAL A 120 -37.69 21.43 -4.26
CA VAL A 120 -36.99 20.16 -4.47
C VAL A 120 -35.48 20.32 -4.30
N VAL A 121 -34.87 21.36 -4.87
CA VAL A 121 -33.43 21.62 -4.74
C VAL A 121 -33.05 21.94 -3.28
N SER A 122 -33.87 22.74 -2.59
CA SER A 122 -33.65 23.07 -1.17
C SER A 122 -33.65 21.81 -0.29
N LEU A 123 -34.62 20.92 -0.50
CA LEU A 123 -34.69 19.64 0.19
C LEU A 123 -33.47 18.76 -0.12
N ALA A 124 -33.08 18.67 -1.40
CA ALA A 124 -31.95 17.85 -1.83
C ALA A 124 -30.63 18.30 -1.22
N VAL A 125 -30.35 19.61 -1.20
CA VAL A 125 -29.14 20.19 -0.59
C VAL A 125 -29.12 19.92 0.91
N SER A 126 -30.26 19.99 1.60
CA SER A 126 -30.36 19.71 3.04
C SER A 126 -29.99 18.27 3.43
N ILE A 127 -30.01 17.32 2.50
CA ILE A 127 -29.70 15.90 2.78
C ILE A 127 -28.21 15.58 2.56
N ILE A 128 -27.42 16.50 1.97
CA ILE A 128 -25.99 16.27 1.75
C ILE A 128 -25.29 16.07 3.10
N PRO A 129 -24.61 14.93 3.31
CA PRO A 129 -23.95 14.62 4.58
C PRO A 129 -22.60 15.36 4.67
N GLU A 130 -22.64 16.69 4.80
CA GLU A 130 -21.44 17.54 4.87
C GLU A 130 -20.57 17.23 6.11
N GLY A 131 -21.16 16.65 7.16
CA GLY A 131 -20.45 16.28 8.39
C GLY A 131 -19.69 14.95 8.33
N LEU A 132 -19.99 14.06 7.39
CA LEU A 132 -19.45 12.69 7.37
C LEU A 132 -17.91 12.66 7.20
N PRO A 133 -17.29 13.44 6.29
CA PRO A 133 -15.83 13.50 6.16
C PRO A 133 -15.12 14.05 7.41
N ILE A 134 -15.77 14.98 8.12
CA ILE A 134 -15.23 15.62 9.32
C ILE A 134 -15.16 14.59 10.46
N VAL A 135 -16.27 13.89 10.71
CA VAL A 135 -16.35 12.88 11.76
C VAL A 135 -15.34 11.75 11.52
N ILE A 136 -15.19 11.29 10.27
CA ILE A 136 -14.25 10.22 9.92
C ILE A 136 -12.81 10.64 10.22
N THR A 137 -12.44 11.87 9.87
CA THR A 137 -11.09 12.39 10.14
C THR A 137 -10.82 12.45 11.65
N LEU A 138 -11.81 12.85 12.45
CA LEU A 138 -11.69 12.89 13.92
C LEU A 138 -11.52 11.48 14.53
N VAL A 139 -12.26 10.50 14.04
CA VAL A 139 -12.16 9.10 14.47
C VAL A 139 -10.80 8.51 14.08
N LEU A 140 -10.31 8.77 12.87
CA LEU A 140 -8.99 8.34 12.43
C LEU A 140 -7.88 9.02 13.23
N ALA A 141 -8.01 10.32 13.51
CA ALA A 141 -7.03 11.08 14.29
C ALA A 141 -6.94 10.57 15.75
N THR A 142 -8.07 10.24 16.38
CA THR A 142 -8.09 9.61 17.71
C THR A 142 -7.48 8.20 17.68
N GLY A 143 -7.68 7.44 16.60
CA GLY A 143 -7.00 6.16 16.35
C GLY A 143 -5.47 6.30 16.27
N VAL A 144 -4.99 7.24 15.44
CA VAL A 144 -3.55 7.56 15.33
C VAL A 144 -2.98 7.98 16.69
N TRP A 145 -3.69 8.86 17.41
CA TRP A 145 -3.24 9.36 18.71
C TRP A 145 -3.09 8.23 19.74
N ARG A 146 -4.04 7.28 19.77
CA ARG A 146 -3.99 6.11 20.66
C ARG A 146 -2.83 5.16 20.29
N MET A 147 -2.52 4.99 19.01
CA MET A 147 -1.40 4.16 18.54
C MET A 147 -0.04 4.81 18.79
N SER A 148 0.05 6.13 18.63
CA SER A 148 1.25 6.91 18.95
C SER A 148 1.61 6.79 20.44
N LYS A 149 0.61 6.81 21.34
CA LYS A 149 0.81 6.53 22.77
C LYS A 149 1.36 5.13 23.09
N ARG A 150 1.29 4.19 22.15
CA ARG A 150 1.84 2.83 22.26
C ARG A 150 3.14 2.66 21.47
N ASN A 151 3.86 3.74 21.17
CA ASN A 151 5.11 3.76 20.40
C ASN A 151 5.00 3.29 18.94
N ALA A 152 3.81 3.33 18.34
CA ALA A 152 3.63 3.05 16.92
C ALA A 152 3.66 4.36 16.11
N LEU A 153 4.68 4.54 15.27
CA LEU A 153 4.81 5.71 14.39
C LEU A 153 3.99 5.52 13.11
N ILE A 154 2.93 6.33 12.96
CA ILE A 154 2.06 6.27 11.79
C ILE A 154 2.40 7.41 10.83
N LYS A 155 2.97 7.06 9.67
CA LYS A 155 3.36 8.03 8.64
C LYS A 155 2.19 8.49 7.75
N LYS A 156 1.10 7.73 7.70
CA LYS A 156 -0.12 8.05 6.94
C LYS A 156 -1.35 7.68 7.77
N LEU A 157 -2.30 8.61 7.96
CA LEU A 157 -3.60 8.36 8.63
C LEU A 157 -4.33 7.13 8.06
N GLN A 158 -4.16 6.93 6.77
CA GLN A 158 -4.64 5.79 5.98
C GLN A 158 -4.17 4.41 6.47
N ALA A 159 -3.02 4.31 7.14
CA ALA A 159 -2.52 3.04 7.66
C ALA A 159 -3.33 2.54 8.87
N VAL A 160 -4.03 3.43 9.57
CA VAL A 160 -4.91 3.06 10.70
C VAL A 160 -6.08 2.20 10.25
N GLU A 161 -6.53 2.41 9.02
CA GLU A 161 -7.63 1.64 8.45
C GLU A 161 -7.21 0.20 8.13
N ALA A 162 -6.01 0.02 7.58
CA ALA A 162 -5.44 -1.30 7.32
C ALA A 162 -5.07 -2.07 8.60
N LEU A 163 -4.95 -1.38 9.74
CA LEU A 163 -4.77 -1.99 11.06
C LEU A 163 -6.08 -2.49 11.68
N GLN A 164 -7.23 -2.23 11.04
CA GLN A 164 -8.43 -3.00 11.37
C GLN A 164 -8.13 -4.49 11.14
N PRO A 165 -8.63 -5.40 11.99
CA PRO A 165 -8.30 -6.82 11.90
C PRO A 165 -8.62 -7.36 10.50
N VAL A 166 -7.57 -7.47 9.68
CA VAL A 166 -7.65 -8.12 8.39
C VAL A 166 -7.71 -9.61 8.70
N GLN A 167 -8.83 -10.24 8.36
CA GLN A 167 -9.11 -11.65 8.63
C GLN A 167 -8.34 -12.62 7.73
N VAL A 168 -7.46 -12.14 6.84
CA VAL A 168 -6.63 -13.05 6.04
C VAL A 168 -5.43 -13.54 6.85
N PRO A 169 -5.20 -14.86 6.93
CA PRO A 169 -3.98 -15.40 7.51
C PRO A 169 -2.80 -15.02 6.61
N THR A 170 -2.09 -13.96 6.97
CA THR A 170 -0.87 -13.55 6.29
C THR A 170 0.32 -14.19 6.99
N LEU A 171 1.08 -15.05 6.29
CA LEU A 171 2.37 -15.51 6.78
C LEU A 171 3.30 -14.30 6.90
N THR A 172 3.70 -13.99 8.14
CA THR A 172 4.71 -12.98 8.42
C THR A 172 6.00 -13.72 8.73
N VAL A 173 7.01 -13.60 7.86
CA VAL A 173 8.32 -14.20 8.10
C VAL A 173 9.18 -13.18 8.83
N HIS A 174 9.63 -13.52 10.04
CA HIS A 174 10.43 -12.65 10.89
C HIS A 174 11.89 -13.13 10.88
N TRP A 175 12.78 -12.38 10.25
CA TRP A 175 14.22 -12.65 10.22
C TRP A 175 14.90 -11.70 11.20
N ALA A 176 14.82 -12.00 12.50
CA ALA A 176 15.58 -11.27 13.51
C ALA A 176 16.80 -12.12 13.92
N ASP A 177 18.00 -11.61 13.64
CA ASP A 177 19.31 -12.04 14.14
C ASP A 177 19.44 -13.54 14.46
N CYS A 178 19.43 -14.39 13.43
CA CYS A 178 19.75 -15.80 13.57
C CYS A 178 21.27 -16.01 13.47
N PRO A 179 21.91 -16.71 14.43
CA PRO A 179 23.26 -17.21 14.22
C PRO A 179 23.27 -18.21 13.04
N PRO A 180 24.40 -18.36 12.32
CA PRO A 180 24.47 -19.02 11.00
C PRO A 180 24.15 -20.53 11.00
N ASP A 181 23.87 -21.13 12.15
CA ASP A 181 23.75 -22.56 12.39
C ASP A 181 22.36 -23.05 12.85
N GLU A 182 21.37 -22.16 13.04
CA GLU A 182 19.98 -22.56 13.32
C GLU A 182 18.97 -21.74 12.51
N VAL A 183 18.02 -22.39 11.84
CA VAL A 183 16.86 -21.74 11.22
C VAL A 183 15.63 -22.05 12.05
N THR A 184 15.20 -21.09 12.88
CA THR A 184 13.97 -21.23 13.67
C THR A 184 12.79 -20.57 12.95
N VAL A 185 11.97 -21.37 12.27
CA VAL A 185 10.71 -20.89 11.67
C VAL A 185 9.64 -20.81 12.76
N THR A 186 9.43 -19.62 13.32
CA THR A 186 8.31 -19.39 14.26
C THR A 186 7.06 -19.04 13.48
N VAL A 187 6.15 -20.02 13.30
CA VAL A 187 4.82 -19.79 12.72
C VAL A 187 3.91 -19.22 13.81
N PHE A 188 3.61 -17.92 13.72
CA PHE A 188 2.61 -17.31 14.59
C PHE A 188 1.21 -17.58 14.04
N VAL A 189 0.54 -18.63 14.52
CA VAL A 189 -0.90 -18.79 14.32
C VAL A 189 -1.58 -17.93 15.39
N PRO A 190 -2.30 -16.85 15.03
CA PRO A 190 -3.06 -16.10 16.03
C PRO A 190 -4.12 -17.04 16.61
N LEU A 191 -3.90 -17.46 17.86
CA LEU A 191 -4.85 -18.26 18.61
C LEU A 191 -6.15 -17.47 18.73
N LEU A 192 -7.17 -18.01 18.07
CA LEU A 192 -8.58 -17.70 18.29
C LEU A 192 -8.87 -17.70 19.80
N SER A 193 -9.13 -16.52 20.36
CA SER A 193 -10.06 -16.43 21.50
C SER A 193 -11.39 -15.98 20.93
N TYR A 194 -12.36 -16.89 21.01
CA TYR A 194 -13.78 -16.68 20.75
C TYR A 194 -14.35 -15.50 21.55
#